data_AF-A0A6P1MI15-F1
#
_entry.id   AF-A0A6P1MI15-F1
#
_cell.length_a   1.000
_cell.length_b   1.000
_cell.length_c   1.000
_cell.angle_alpha   90.00
_cell.angle_beta   90.00
_cell.angle_gamma   90.00
#
_symmetry.space_group_name_H-M   'P 1'
#
loop_
_entity.id
_entity.type
_entity.pdbx_description
1 polymer ?
#
loop_
_entity_poly.entity_id
_entity_poly.type
_entity_poly.pdbx_seq_one_letter_code
_entity_poly.pdbx_strand_id
1 'polypeptide(L)'
;MENKWITYDAEERLFEETGIRCKVKEIFCFEYEHQFDENLYEHEYDHVMIGEFNGEFNFNPDEVADMRWVTFCEIEKELGERPEKFAPWFVIAAPRVIEYLKTKK
;
A
#
# COMPACT_ATOMS: atom_id res chain seq x y z
N MET A 1 4.43 15.64 -13.96
CA MET A 1 3.12 15.44 -14.60
C MET A 1 2.54 14.19 -13.96
N GLU A 2 1.40 14.30 -13.30
CA GLU A 2 0.73 13.16 -12.67
C GLU A 2 0.34 12.14 -13.75
N ASN A 3 0.74 10.87 -13.58
CA ASN A 3 0.41 9.84 -14.56
C ASN A 3 -1.04 9.40 -14.36
N LYS A 4 -1.95 10.08 -15.07
CA LYS A 4 -3.41 9.93 -14.95
C LYS A 4 -3.93 8.49 -15.10
N TRP A 5 -3.20 7.63 -15.82
CA TRP A 5 -3.58 6.23 -15.99
C TRP A 5 -3.26 5.40 -14.74
N ILE A 6 -2.08 5.60 -14.15
CA ILE A 6 -1.68 4.87 -12.94
C ILE A 6 -2.59 5.22 -11.76
N THR A 7 -2.96 6.50 -11.61
CA THR A 7 -3.91 6.88 -10.55
C THR A 7 -5.30 6.33 -10.81
N TYR A 8 -5.76 6.26 -12.05
CA TYR A 8 -7.03 5.63 -12.40
C TYR A 8 -7.02 4.13 -12.09
N ASP A 9 -5.99 3.40 -12.51
CA ASP A 9 -5.87 1.96 -12.28
C ASP A 9 -5.79 1.64 -10.78
N ALA A 10 -5.08 2.48 -10.01
CA ALA A 10 -5.03 2.35 -8.55
C ALA A 10 -6.40 2.58 -7.88
N GLU A 11 -7.18 3.56 -8.36
CA GLU A 11 -8.54 3.80 -7.86
C GLU A 11 -9.49 2.63 -8.16
N GLU A 12 -9.40 2.05 -9.36
CA GLU A 12 -10.23 0.90 -9.75
C GLU A 12 -9.85 -0.35 -8.96
N ARG A 13 -8.55 -0.69 -8.86
CA ARG A 13 -8.10 -1.84 -8.06
C ARG A 13 -8.41 -1.69 -6.58
N LEU A 14 -8.25 -0.49 -6.01
CA LEU A 14 -8.65 -0.21 -4.63
C LEU A 14 -10.14 -0.53 -4.42
N PHE A 15 -11.00 -0.13 -5.36
CA PHE A 15 -12.43 -0.43 -5.27
C PHE A 15 -12.73 -1.91 -5.47
N GLU A 16 -12.13 -2.56 -6.47
CA GLU A 16 -12.35 -3.99 -6.77
C GLU A 16 -11.94 -4.90 -5.60
N GLU A 17 -10.81 -4.61 -4.96
CA GLU A 17 -10.27 -5.44 -3.88
C GLU A 17 -10.90 -5.13 -2.53
N THR A 18 -11.11 -3.84 -2.20
CA THR A 18 -11.47 -3.43 -0.83
C THR A 18 -12.87 -2.83 -0.71
N GLY A 19 -13.52 -2.51 -1.83
CA GLY A 19 -14.77 -1.75 -1.86
C GLY A 19 -14.60 -0.25 -1.54
N ILE A 20 -13.37 0.22 -1.30
CA ILE A 20 -13.10 1.63 -0.99
C ILE A 20 -13.15 2.46 -2.28
N ARG A 21 -13.91 3.56 -2.25
CA ARG A 21 -13.89 4.59 -3.29
C ARG A 21 -13.32 5.88 -2.72
N CYS A 22 -12.11 6.22 -3.13
CA CYS A 22 -11.50 7.51 -2.81
C CYS A 22 -10.60 7.99 -3.95
N LYS A 23 -10.30 9.29 -3.96
CA LYS A 23 -9.28 9.83 -4.84
C LYS A 23 -7.90 9.61 -4.25
N VAL A 24 -6.97 9.19 -5.10
CA VAL A 24 -5.59 8.95 -4.69
C VAL A 24 -4.64 9.96 -5.34
N LYS A 25 -3.53 10.22 -4.68
CA LYS A 25 -2.41 11.01 -5.21
C LYS A 25 -1.12 10.24 -5.06
N GLU A 26 -0.26 10.32 -6.06
CA GLU A 26 1.08 9.75 -6.00
C GLU A 26 1.96 10.58 -5.05
N ILE A 27 2.70 9.91 -4.17
CA ILE A 27 3.61 10.59 -3.23
C ILE A 27 5.08 10.29 -3.50
N PHE A 28 5.40 9.11 -4.01
CA PHE A 28 6.73 8.74 -4.52
C PHE A 28 6.65 7.40 -5.25
N CYS A 29 7.75 7.02 -5.88
CA CYS A 29 7.98 5.70 -6.45
C CYS A 29 9.31 5.11 -5.97
N PHE A 30 9.51 3.82 -6.18
CA PHE A 30 10.78 3.13 -5.95
C PHE A 30 10.89 1.86 -6.79
N GLU A 31 12.12 1.43 -7.05
CA GLU A 31 12.38 0.14 -7.67
C GLU A 31 12.73 -0.88 -6.59
N TYR A 32 12.22 -2.11 -6.72
CA TYR A 32 12.61 -3.22 -5.86
C TYR A 32 12.66 -4.53 -6.65
N GLU A 33 13.43 -5.47 -6.13
CA GLU A 33 13.48 -6.84 -6.60
C GLU A 33 13.37 -7.77 -5.38
N HIS A 34 12.54 -8.80 -5.50
CA HIS A 34 12.39 -9.82 -4.48
C HIS A 34 12.13 -11.19 -5.11
N GLN A 35 12.89 -12.20 -4.68
CA GLN A 35 12.69 -13.58 -5.11
C GLN A 35 12.01 -14.37 -4.00
N PHE A 36 10.77 -14.83 -4.23
CA PHE A 36 10.01 -15.64 -3.27
C PHE A 36 10.40 -17.12 -3.37
N ASP A 37 10.52 -17.63 -4.60
CA ASP A 37 10.97 -18.99 -4.89
C ASP A 37 11.68 -19.06 -6.26
N GLU A 38 11.95 -20.27 -6.77
CA GLU A 38 12.63 -20.47 -8.05
C GLU A 38 11.86 -19.93 -9.27
N ASN A 39 10.53 -19.84 -9.20
CA ASN A 39 9.66 -19.45 -10.30
C ASN A 39 8.79 -18.21 -10.00
N LEU A 40 8.84 -17.69 -8.77
CA LEU A 40 8.11 -16.50 -8.33
C LEU A 40 9.08 -15.43 -7.84
N TYR A 41 9.15 -14.34 -8.59
CA TYR A 41 9.94 -13.16 -8.26
C TYR A 41 9.23 -11.90 -8.72
N GLU A 42 9.49 -10.80 -8.02
CA GLU A 42 9.05 -9.45 -8.34
C GLU A 42 10.27 -8.63 -8.74
N HIS A 43 10.16 -7.87 -9.84
CA HIS A 43 11.10 -6.81 -10.22
C HIS A 43 10.27 -5.66 -10.78
N GLU A 44 10.02 -4.65 -9.94
CA GLU A 44 8.99 -3.66 -10.21
C GLU A 44 9.46 -2.23 -9.92
N TYR A 45 8.87 -1.30 -10.68
CA TYR A 45 8.90 0.13 -10.40
C TYR A 45 7.58 0.52 -9.76
N ASP A 46 7.55 0.48 -8.42
CA ASP A 46 6.33 0.59 -7.62
C ASP A 46 5.97 2.05 -7.33
N HIS A 47 4.70 2.38 -7.55
CA HIS A 47 4.13 3.72 -7.42
C HIS A 47 3.28 3.81 -6.15
N VAL A 48 3.74 4.60 -5.17
CA VAL A 48 3.06 4.71 -3.89
C VAL A 48 2.03 5.84 -3.93
N MET A 49 0.79 5.45 -3.72
CA MET A 49 -0.39 6.31 -3.73
C MET A 49 -0.95 6.50 -2.31
N ILE A 50 -1.60 7.64 -2.07
CA ILE A 50 -2.34 7.88 -0.83
C ILE A 50 -3.72 8.47 -1.10
N GLY A 51 -4.71 8.00 -0.35
CA GLY A 51 -6.07 8.53 -0.33
C GLY A 51 -6.60 8.63 1.09
N GLU A 52 -7.69 9.37 1.27
CA GLU A 52 -8.38 9.53 2.55
C GLU A 52 -9.76 8.88 2.47
N PHE A 53 -10.09 8.08 3.48
CA PHE A 53 -11.36 7.37 3.56
C PHE A 53 -11.78 7.20 5.02
N ASN A 54 -13.06 7.40 5.31
CA ASN A 54 -13.65 7.32 6.65
C ASN A 54 -14.96 6.52 6.69
N GLY A 55 -15.23 5.73 5.64
CA GLY A 55 -16.41 4.86 5.55
C GLY A 55 -16.13 3.43 5.98
N GLU A 56 -17.11 2.57 5.74
CA GLU A 56 -16.97 1.11 5.89
C GLU A 56 -16.40 0.53 4.59
N PHE A 57 -15.48 -0.44 4.71
CA PHE A 57 -14.99 -1.22 3.57
C PHE A 57 -15.81 -2.50 3.42
N ASN A 58 -15.91 -3.01 2.18
CA ASN A 58 -16.56 -4.27 1.85
C ASN A 58 -15.67 -5.00 0.83
N PHE A 59 -14.65 -5.69 1.36
CA PHE A 59 -13.60 -6.28 0.54
C PHE A 59 -14.07 -7.54 -0.19
N ASN A 60 -13.44 -7.79 -1.34
CA ASN A 60 -13.63 -9.02 -2.09
C ASN A 60 -12.85 -10.17 -1.43
N PRO A 61 -13.51 -11.23 -0.92
CA PRO A 61 -12.83 -12.33 -0.25
C PRO A 61 -11.97 -13.20 -1.18
N ASP A 62 -12.13 -13.09 -2.50
CA ASP A 62 -11.25 -13.77 -3.47
C ASP A 62 -9.86 -13.12 -3.55
N GLU A 63 -9.74 -11.85 -3.13
CA GLU A 63 -8.51 -11.04 -3.19
C GLU A 63 -7.94 -10.75 -1.79
N VAL A 64 -8.82 -10.49 -0.82
CA VAL A 64 -8.45 -10.03 0.53
C VAL A 64 -9.00 -10.97 1.59
N ALA A 65 -8.12 -11.50 2.44
CA ALA A 65 -8.51 -12.43 3.50
C ALA A 65 -9.07 -11.73 4.75
N ASP A 66 -8.55 -10.54 5.09
CA ASP A 66 -8.98 -9.73 6.23
C ASP A 66 -8.53 -8.27 6.06
N MET A 67 -9.22 -7.34 6.71
CA MET A 67 -8.88 -5.92 6.73
C MET A 67 -9.08 -5.32 8.12
N ARG A 68 -8.15 -4.47 8.54
CA ARG A 68 -8.24 -3.72 9.79
C ARG A 68 -7.68 -2.31 9.64
N TRP A 69 -8.24 -1.39 10.41
CA TRP A 69 -7.64 -0.09 10.66
C TRP A 69 -6.56 -0.20 11.73
N VAL A 70 -5.48 0.55 11.53
CA VAL A 70 -4.30 0.55 12.40
C VAL A 70 -3.78 1.97 12.54
N THR A 71 -3.20 2.26 13.70
CA THR A 71 -2.47 3.51 13.92
C THR A 71 -1.05 3.41 13.37
N PHE A 72 -0.43 4.56 13.07
CA PHE A 72 0.97 4.58 12.66
C PHE A 72 1.91 3.97 13.71
N CYS A 73 1.62 4.18 15.00
CA CYS A 73 2.40 3.61 16.09
C CYS A 73 2.36 2.07 16.09
N GLU A 74 1.18 1.48 15.86
CA GLU A 74 1.02 0.02 15.78
C GLU A 74 1.80 -0.55 14.59
N ILE A 75 1.70 0.07 13.41
CA ILE A 75 2.43 -0.39 12.22
C ILE A 75 3.94 -0.22 12.37
N GLU A 76 4.44 0.90 12.90
CA GLU A 76 5.87 1.08 13.17
C GLU A 76 6.40 0.00 14.12
N LYS A 77 5.62 -0.35 15.14
CA LYS A 77 5.97 -1.42 16.08
C LYS A 77 5.97 -2.79 15.41
N GLU A 78 4.92 -3.14 14.66
CA GLU A 78 4.80 -4.44 14.00
C GLU A 78 5.91 -4.64 12.95
N LEU A 79 6.26 -3.60 12.18
CA LEU A 79 7.38 -3.61 11.23
C LEU A 79 8.73 -3.81 11.93
N GLY A 80 8.92 -3.24 13.12
CA GLY A 80 10.16 -3.39 13.89
C GLY A 80 10.29 -4.76 14.56
N GLU A 81 9.17 -5.33 15.03
CA GLU A 81 9.17 -6.61 15.75
C GLU A 81 9.09 -7.83 14.82
N ARG A 82 8.29 -7.73 13.76
CA ARG A 82 7.94 -8.86 12.88
C ARG A 82 7.83 -8.44 11.40
N PRO A 83 8.92 -7.91 10.79
CA PRO A 83 8.91 -7.48 9.40
C PRO A 83 8.58 -8.64 8.42
N GLU A 84 8.87 -9.89 8.79
CA GLU A 84 8.60 -11.08 7.97
C GLU A 84 7.12 -11.36 7.72
N LYS A 85 6.22 -10.70 8.47
CA LYS A 85 4.77 -10.79 8.24
C LYS A 85 4.28 -9.92 7.09
N PHE A 86 5.10 -9.00 6.61
CA PHE A 86 4.71 -8.01 5.62
C PHE A 86 5.31 -8.35 4.26
N ALA A 87 4.61 -7.93 3.21
CA ALA A 87 5.16 -8.01 1.87
C ALA A 87 6.45 -7.18 1.75
N PRO A 88 7.43 -7.60 0.93
CA PRO A 88 8.72 -6.90 0.78
C PRO A 88 8.57 -5.42 0.44
N TRP A 89 7.69 -5.09 -0.50
CA TRP A 89 7.39 -3.70 -0.90
C TRP A 89 6.80 -2.88 0.25
N PHE A 90 6.01 -3.48 1.14
CA PHE A 90 5.39 -2.77 2.27
C PHE A 90 6.44 -2.37 3.32
N VAL A 91 7.43 -3.23 3.58
CA VAL A 91 8.55 -2.94 4.50
C VAL A 91 9.38 -1.74 4.00
N ILE A 92 9.50 -1.58 2.68
CA ILE A 92 10.19 -0.45 2.05
C ILE A 92 9.34 0.82 2.06
N ALA A 93 8.06 0.72 1.68
CA ALA A 93 7.19 1.86 1.48
C ALA A 93 6.70 2.46 2.80
N ALA A 94 6.21 1.65 3.74
CA ALA A 94 5.47 2.12 4.90
C ALA A 94 6.24 3.14 5.78
N PRO A 95 7.55 2.98 6.09
CA PRO A 95 8.30 3.99 6.84
C PRO A 95 8.31 5.36 6.16
N ARG A 96 8.46 5.38 4.83
CA ARG A 96 8.47 6.61 4.02
C ARG A 96 7.09 7.25 3.96
N VAL A 97 6.02 6.45 3.87
CA VAL A 97 4.63 6.94 3.92
C VAL A 97 4.33 7.57 5.28
N ILE A 98 4.74 6.93 6.37
CA ILE A 98 4.53 7.44 7.73
C ILE A 98 5.30 8.75 7.96
N GLU A 99 6.54 8.85 7.49
CA GLU A 99 7.31 10.10 7.52
C GLU A 99 6.63 11.21 6.70
N TYR A 100 6.18 10.90 5.48
CA TYR A 100 5.43 11.83 4.63
C TYR A 100 4.18 12.36 5.35
N LEU A 101 3.43 11.48 6.02
CA LEU A 101 2.22 11.86 6.74
C LEU A 101 2.49 12.65 8.02
N LYS A 102 3.59 12.38 8.72
CA LYS A 102 4.01 13.13 9.93
C LYS A 102 4.46 14.56 9.59
N THR A 103 5.06 14.77 8.42
CA THR A 103 5.58 16.08 7.98
C THR A 103 4.53 16.99 7.33
N LYS A 104 3.37 16.45 6.94
CA LYS A 104 2.25 17.19 6.34
C LYS A 104 1.24 17.74 7.37
N LYS A 105 1.53 17.64 8.66
CA LYS A 105 0.74 18.27 9.74
C LYS A 105 1.01 19.77 9.88
#